data_AF-A0A7S2SLF4-F1
#
_entry.id   AF-A0A7S2SLF4-F1
#
_cell.length_a   1.000
_cell.length_b   1.000
_cell.length_c   1.000
_cell.angle_alpha   90.00
_cell.angle_beta   90.00
_cell.angle_gamma   90.00
#
_symmetry.space_group_name_H-M   'P 1'
#
loop_
_entity.id
_entity.type
_entity.pdbx_description
1 polymer ?
#
loop_
_entity_poly.entity_id
_entity_poly.type
_entity_poly.pdbx_seq_one_letter_code
_entity_poly.pdbx_strand_id
1 'polypeptide(L)'
;ALRQLLLESLPDGVVRWGAQVASVTLDAGPSKDGAGEDTPAPVSLRLASGADIHASVVVGADGIRSEVRRLLGPHARGSPCTTPSDALSYSGVVVVLGIARTSAALQGDASIFETVDGSQRLYTMPFTRPPSPGSAEAQDMWQFSFPMDEELAMQLQGDGVGLKAEVERRCRDWHEPVPSMLRETPADAIIG
;
A
#
# COMPACT_ATOMS: atom_id res chain seq x y z
N ALA A 1 -5.76 10.88 8.49
CA ALA A 1 -5.33 12.30 8.49
C ALA A 1 -4.84 12.76 7.12
N LEU A 2 -3.70 12.27 6.59
CA LEU A 2 -3.12 12.77 5.33
C LEU A 2 -4.05 12.69 4.11
N ARG A 3 -4.68 11.53 3.86
CA ARG A 3 -5.61 11.36 2.71
C ARG A 3 -6.73 12.40 2.71
N GLN A 4 -7.31 12.67 3.87
CA GLN A 4 -8.40 13.62 4.01
C GLN A 4 -7.92 15.04 3.71
N LEU A 5 -6.76 15.43 4.27
CA LEU A 5 -6.12 16.71 4.00
C LEU A 5 -5.85 16.92 2.50
N LEU A 6 -5.38 15.88 1.80
CA LEU A 6 -5.15 15.93 0.35
C LEU A 6 -6.45 16.01 -0.47
N LEU A 7 -7.57 15.48 0.04
CA LEU A 7 -8.86 15.59 -0.64
C LEU A 7 -9.48 16.97 -0.42
N GLU A 8 -9.36 17.52 0.79
CA GLU A 8 -9.86 18.86 1.14
C GLU A 8 -9.10 19.98 0.43
N SER A 9 -7.87 19.72 -0.06
CA SER A 9 -7.10 20.68 -0.84
C SER A 9 -7.47 20.73 -2.33
N LEU A 10 -8.33 19.82 -2.81
CA LEU A 10 -8.78 19.79 -4.20
C LEU A 10 -10.10 20.57 -4.38
N PRO A 11 -10.29 21.28 -5.51
CA PRO A 11 -11.58 21.87 -5.84
C PRO A 11 -12.71 20.82 -5.92
N ASP A 12 -13.93 21.27 -5.65
CA ASP A 12 -15.12 20.43 -5.77
C ASP A 12 -15.29 19.87 -7.18
N GLY A 13 -15.70 18.60 -7.27
CA GLY A 13 -15.95 17.92 -8.53
C GLY A 13 -14.71 17.38 -9.26
N VAL A 14 -13.50 17.64 -8.77
CA VAL A 14 -12.25 17.08 -9.35
C VAL A 14 -12.20 15.56 -9.17
N VAL A 15 -12.61 15.05 -8.01
CA VAL A 15 -12.61 13.61 -7.75
C VAL A 15 -14.00 13.02 -8.04
N ARG A 16 -14.05 12.09 -8.99
CA ARG A 16 -15.26 11.32 -9.33
C ARG A 16 -15.12 9.90 -8.77
N TRP A 17 -15.82 9.64 -7.67
CA TRP A 17 -15.82 8.32 -7.01
C TRP A 17 -16.63 7.28 -7.78
N GLY A 18 -16.31 5.99 -7.56
CA GLY A 18 -17.00 4.87 -8.24
C GLY A 18 -16.71 4.77 -9.74
N ALA A 19 -15.76 5.55 -10.26
CA ALA A 19 -15.35 5.53 -11.66
C ALA A 19 -14.22 4.51 -11.88
N GLN A 20 -14.57 3.27 -12.18
CA GLN A 20 -13.60 2.23 -12.54
C GLN A 20 -13.36 2.21 -14.05
N VAL A 21 -12.11 2.23 -14.48
CA VAL A 21 -11.73 2.12 -15.90
C VAL A 21 -11.95 0.68 -16.37
N ALA A 22 -12.62 0.52 -17.51
CA ALA A 22 -12.88 -0.77 -18.14
C ALA A 22 -12.06 -0.96 -19.43
N SER A 23 -11.87 0.11 -20.21
CA SER A 23 -11.00 0.10 -21.39
C SER A 23 -10.36 1.46 -21.62
N VAL A 24 -9.20 1.44 -22.29
CA VAL A 24 -8.51 2.64 -22.76
C VAL A 24 -8.19 2.43 -24.23
N THR A 25 -8.62 3.38 -25.07
CA THR A 25 -8.37 3.40 -26.50
C THR A 25 -7.46 4.59 -26.82
N LEU A 26 -6.35 4.31 -27.50
CA LEU A 26 -5.48 5.33 -28.07
C LEU A 26 -5.93 5.53 -29.51
N ASP A 27 -6.42 6.73 -29.85
CA ASP A 27 -6.82 7.02 -31.22
C ASP A 27 -5.58 7.07 -32.14
N ALA A 28 -5.75 6.71 -33.40
CA ALA A 28 -4.64 6.56 -34.33
C ALA A 28 -4.11 7.93 -34.82
N GLY A 29 -2.88 8.25 -34.41
CA GLY A 29 -2.01 9.26 -35.06
C GLY A 29 -2.18 10.70 -34.57
N PRO A 30 -1.15 11.56 -34.74
CA PRO A 30 -1.28 12.98 -34.48
C PRO A 30 -2.37 13.57 -35.36
N SER A 31 -3.32 14.24 -34.72
CA SER A 31 -4.31 15.05 -35.41
C SER A 31 -3.64 16.38 -35.75
N LYS A 32 -3.89 16.94 -36.93
CA LYS A 32 -3.50 18.31 -37.22
C LYS A 32 -4.59 19.25 -36.73
N ASP A 33 -4.23 20.23 -35.92
CA ASP A 33 -5.15 21.30 -35.59
C ASP A 33 -5.40 22.21 -36.81
N GLY A 34 -6.28 23.20 -36.66
CA GLY A 34 -6.55 24.18 -37.73
C GLY A 34 -5.34 25.01 -38.16
N ALA A 35 -4.23 24.97 -37.41
CA ALA A 35 -2.96 25.65 -37.71
C ALA A 35 -1.90 24.70 -38.32
N GLY A 36 -2.18 23.39 -38.40
CA GLY A 36 -1.29 22.38 -38.97
C GLY A 36 -0.25 21.82 -37.99
N GLU A 37 -0.35 22.16 -36.69
CA GLU A 37 0.47 21.63 -35.61
C GLU A 37 0.01 20.22 -35.21
N ASP A 38 0.98 19.38 -34.82
CA ASP A 38 0.70 18.02 -34.35
C ASP A 38 0.07 18.09 -32.96
N THR A 39 -1.19 17.71 -32.84
CA THR A 39 -1.87 17.50 -31.55
C THR A 39 -1.73 16.04 -31.12
N PRO A 40 -1.46 15.78 -29.82
CA PRO A 40 -1.46 14.43 -29.29
C PRO A 40 -2.78 13.74 -29.63
N ALA A 41 -2.69 12.48 -30.04
CA ALA A 41 -3.88 11.67 -30.28
C ALA A 41 -4.76 11.66 -29.01
N PRO A 42 -6.07 11.95 -29.13
CA PRO A 42 -6.95 11.87 -27.98
C PRO A 42 -6.99 10.44 -27.43
N VAL A 43 -7.15 10.35 -26.12
CA VAL A 43 -7.33 9.11 -25.38
C VAL A 43 -8.78 9.03 -24.94
N SER A 44 -9.41 7.91 -25.26
CA SER A 44 -10.79 7.63 -24.88
C SER A 44 -10.82 6.51 -23.84
N LEU A 45 -11.46 6.76 -22.70
CA LEU A 45 -11.65 5.79 -21.63
C LEU A 45 -13.12 5.40 -21.52
N ARG A 46 -13.38 4.10 -21.39
CA ARG A 46 -14.70 3.57 -21.00
C ARG A 46 -14.67 3.24 -19.52
N LEU A 47 -15.63 3.76 -18.77
CA LEU A 47 -15.86 3.35 -17.39
C LEU A 47 -16.69 2.07 -17.31
N ALA A 48 -16.59 1.33 -16.21
CA ALA A 48 -17.40 0.14 -15.93
C ALA A 48 -18.90 0.45 -15.90
N SER A 49 -19.28 1.70 -15.61
CA SER A 49 -20.67 2.18 -15.71
C SER A 49 -21.17 2.33 -17.15
N GLY A 50 -20.30 2.19 -18.15
CA GLY A 50 -20.59 2.43 -19.56
C GLY A 50 -20.43 3.89 -20.01
N ALA A 51 -19.98 4.79 -19.13
CA ALA A 51 -19.72 6.18 -19.49
C ALA A 51 -18.38 6.34 -20.23
N ASP A 52 -18.32 7.26 -21.20
CA ASP A 52 -17.11 7.60 -21.93
C ASP A 52 -16.45 8.87 -21.37
N ILE A 53 -15.12 8.88 -21.33
CA ILE A 53 -14.30 10.04 -20.97
C ILE A 53 -13.26 10.24 -22.06
N HIS A 54 -13.15 11.47 -22.56
CA HIS A 54 -12.11 11.86 -23.50
C HIS A 54 -11.09 12.74 -22.79
N ALA A 55 -9.80 12.48 -23.02
CA ALA A 55 -8.69 13.22 -22.45
C ALA A 55 -7.51 13.26 -23.42
N SER A 56 -6.60 14.23 -23.27
CA SER A 56 -5.35 14.26 -24.04
C SER A 56 -4.26 13.37 -23.43
N VAL A 57 -4.35 13.07 -22.13
CA VAL A 57 -3.37 12.28 -21.36
C VAL A 57 -4.10 11.44 -20.33
N VAL A 58 -3.61 10.21 -20.11
CA VAL A 58 -4.05 9.32 -19.04
C VAL A 58 -2.86 8.98 -18.13
N VAL A 59 -3.06 9.10 -16.83
CA VAL A 59 -2.06 8.75 -15.80
C VAL A 59 -2.59 7.57 -14.98
N GLY A 60 -1.88 6.44 -15.03
CA GLY A 60 -2.20 5.25 -14.23
C GLY A 60 -1.74 5.37 -12.79
N ALA A 61 -2.53 6.04 -11.95
CA ALA A 61 -2.33 6.15 -10.50
C ALA A 61 -3.28 5.22 -9.70
N ASP A 62 -3.65 4.09 -10.29
CA ASP A 62 -4.67 3.13 -9.85
C ASP A 62 -4.09 1.93 -9.05
N GLY A 63 -2.90 2.11 -8.49
CA GLY A 63 -2.31 1.20 -7.50
C GLY A 63 -1.57 -0.01 -8.07
N ILE A 64 -1.23 -0.94 -7.17
CA ILE A 64 -0.35 -2.07 -7.48
C ILE A 64 -0.96 -3.03 -8.53
N ARG A 65 -2.29 -3.14 -8.56
CA ARG A 65 -3.07 -3.88 -9.57
C ARG A 65 -3.66 -2.94 -10.64
N SER A 66 -2.82 -2.07 -11.19
CA SER A 66 -3.22 -1.06 -12.19
C SER A 66 -3.89 -1.66 -13.43
N GLU A 67 -5.12 -1.21 -13.69
CA GLU A 67 -5.89 -1.49 -14.91
C GLU A 67 -5.29 -0.73 -16.10
N VAL A 68 -4.83 0.51 -15.90
CA VAL A 68 -4.18 1.29 -16.96
C VAL A 68 -2.93 0.56 -17.48
N ARG A 69 -2.08 0.04 -16.57
CA ARG A 69 -0.92 -0.77 -16.95
C ARG A 69 -1.33 -2.04 -17.68
N ARG A 70 -2.35 -2.75 -17.18
CA ARG A 70 -2.87 -3.98 -17.79
C ARG A 70 -3.39 -3.75 -19.22
N LEU A 71 -4.08 -2.63 -19.46
CA LEU A 71 -4.70 -2.30 -20.75
C LEU A 71 -3.70 -1.74 -21.77
N LEU A 72 -2.76 -0.89 -21.34
CA LEU A 72 -1.84 -0.19 -22.26
C LEU A 72 -0.43 -0.80 -22.33
N GLY A 73 -0.03 -1.62 -21.36
CA GLY A 73 1.29 -2.24 -21.29
C GLY A 73 1.72 -3.00 -22.56
N PRO A 74 0.83 -3.72 -23.26
CA PRO A 74 1.16 -4.34 -24.55
C PRO A 74 1.47 -3.33 -25.67
N HIS A 75 0.82 -2.16 -25.66
CA HIS A 75 0.99 -1.12 -26.69
C HIS A 75 2.26 -0.28 -26.47
N ALA A 76 2.60 0.01 -25.22
CA ALA A 76 3.76 0.85 -24.87
C ALA A 76 5.12 0.16 -25.10
N ARG A 77 5.16 -1.18 -25.16
CA ARG A 77 6.40 -1.97 -25.25
C ARG A 77 6.69 -2.54 -26.64
N GLY A 78 5.87 -2.23 -27.65
CA GLY A 78 6.07 -2.69 -29.04
C GLY A 78 6.00 -4.22 -29.23
N SER A 79 5.52 -4.96 -28.24
CA SER A 79 5.38 -6.41 -28.24
C SER A 79 4.26 -6.78 -27.27
N PRO A 80 3.35 -7.71 -27.60
CA PRO A 80 2.35 -8.18 -26.66
C PRO A 80 3.07 -8.69 -25.42
N CYS A 81 2.94 -7.97 -24.32
CA CYS A 81 3.60 -8.31 -23.07
C CYS A 81 2.86 -9.51 -22.47
N THR A 82 3.20 -10.69 -22.97
CA THR A 82 2.82 -12.00 -22.44
C THR A 82 3.93 -12.57 -21.56
N THR A 83 4.91 -11.76 -21.17
CA THR A 83 5.91 -12.17 -20.19
C THR A 83 5.28 -12.19 -18.79
N PRO A 84 5.45 -13.27 -18.02
CA PRO A 84 5.00 -13.35 -16.62
C PRO A 84 5.48 -12.21 -15.70
N SER A 85 6.45 -11.40 -16.16
CA SER A 85 7.04 -10.28 -15.39
C SER A 85 6.12 -9.07 -15.15
N ASP A 86 4.93 -9.05 -15.74
CA ASP A 86 3.92 -8.00 -15.48
C ASP A 86 2.97 -8.36 -14.32
N ALA A 87 3.02 -9.63 -13.87
CA ALA A 87 2.29 -10.09 -12.70
C ALA A 87 3.05 -9.72 -11.42
N LEU A 88 2.31 -9.42 -10.36
CA LEU A 88 2.89 -9.28 -9.03
C LEU A 88 3.45 -10.63 -8.61
N SER A 89 4.74 -10.64 -8.28
CA SER A 89 5.42 -11.83 -7.77
C SER A 89 5.56 -11.69 -6.26
N TYR A 90 5.25 -12.75 -5.53
CA TYR A 90 5.47 -12.79 -4.10
C TYR A 90 6.97 -12.74 -3.79
N SER A 91 7.37 -11.83 -2.89
CA SER A 91 8.79 -11.59 -2.59
C SER A 91 9.39 -12.63 -1.63
N GLY A 92 8.61 -13.62 -1.17
CA GLY A 92 9.05 -14.59 -0.16
C GLY A 92 9.02 -14.04 1.27
N VAL A 93 8.44 -12.86 1.51
CA VAL A 93 8.44 -12.16 2.80
C VAL A 93 7.02 -11.70 3.13
N VAL A 94 6.63 -11.93 4.38
CA VAL A 94 5.41 -11.38 4.99
C VAL A 94 5.77 -10.14 5.78
N VAL A 95 4.89 -9.15 5.75
CA VAL A 95 4.97 -7.94 6.57
C VAL A 95 3.74 -7.88 7.45
N VAL A 96 3.94 -7.94 8.76
CA VAL A 96 2.90 -7.81 9.77
C VAL A 96 3.03 -6.44 10.42
N LEU A 97 1.94 -5.70 10.46
CA LEU A 97 1.86 -4.42 11.16
C LEU A 97 1.02 -4.61 12.43
N GLY A 98 1.39 -3.89 13.48
CA GLY A 98 0.58 -3.83 14.68
C GLY A 98 0.66 -2.46 15.35
N ILE A 99 -0.36 -2.13 16.14
CA ILE A 99 -0.36 -0.93 16.98
C ILE A 99 -0.37 -1.36 18.45
N ALA A 100 0.69 -1.00 19.17
CA ALA A 100 0.86 -1.30 20.59
C ALA A 100 0.86 -0.01 21.42
N ARG A 101 0.65 -0.15 22.73
CA ARG A 101 0.98 0.94 23.66
C ARG A 101 2.47 1.24 23.61
N THR A 102 2.82 2.52 23.69
CA THR A 102 4.22 2.92 23.71
C THR A 102 4.95 2.32 24.91
N SER A 103 6.06 1.64 24.63
CA SER A 103 6.97 1.16 25.67
C SER A 103 8.14 2.13 25.83
N ALA A 104 8.29 2.72 27.02
CA ALA A 104 9.45 3.56 27.35
C ALA A 104 10.79 2.80 27.23
N ALA A 105 10.78 1.47 27.24
CA ALA A 105 11.97 0.64 27.05
C ALA A 105 12.33 0.46 25.56
N LEU A 106 11.39 0.65 24.63
CA LEU A 106 11.67 0.68 23.18
C LEU A 106 11.98 2.10 22.70
N GLN A 107 11.42 3.10 23.36
CA GLN A 107 11.50 4.48 22.93
C GLN A 107 12.36 5.31 23.86
N GLY A 108 13.55 5.70 23.39
CA GLY A 108 14.24 6.88 23.88
C GLY A 108 13.49 8.18 23.51
N ASP A 109 14.20 9.29 23.36
CA ASP A 109 13.65 10.64 23.09
C ASP A 109 13.02 10.82 21.68
N ALA A 110 12.04 9.98 21.33
CA ALA A 110 11.32 9.92 20.04
C ALA A 110 12.06 9.24 18.87
N SER A 111 13.00 8.35 19.17
CA SER A 111 13.70 7.57 18.14
C SER A 111 12.93 6.30 17.79
N ILE A 112 12.84 6.04 16.49
CA ILE A 112 12.59 4.72 15.91
C ILE A 112 13.39 3.65 16.66
N PHE A 113 12.80 2.48 16.87
CA PHE A 113 13.51 1.29 17.35
C PHE A 113 13.47 0.19 16.30
N GLU A 114 14.62 -0.42 16.05
CA GLU A 114 14.78 -1.49 15.08
C GLU A 114 15.66 -2.60 15.66
N THR A 115 15.28 -3.86 15.42
CA THR A 115 16.10 -5.02 15.74
C THR A 115 15.96 -6.09 14.66
N VAL A 116 17.02 -6.84 14.43
CA VAL A 116 17.14 -7.86 13.37
C VAL A 116 17.97 -9.02 13.87
N ASP A 117 17.55 -10.25 13.58
CA ASP A 117 18.26 -11.49 13.96
C ASP A 117 18.92 -12.21 12.76
N GLY A 118 19.03 -11.50 11.64
CA GLY A 118 19.57 -12.00 10.38
C GLY A 118 18.52 -12.55 9.42
N SER A 119 17.31 -12.90 9.90
CA SER A 119 16.24 -13.43 9.05
C SER A 119 14.92 -12.68 9.18
N GLN A 120 14.67 -12.04 10.33
CA GLN A 120 13.45 -11.30 10.61
C GLN A 120 13.80 -9.96 11.25
N ARG A 121 12.97 -8.97 10.98
CA ARG A 121 13.19 -7.57 11.37
C ARG A 121 11.94 -7.03 12.04
N LEU A 122 12.12 -6.42 13.21
CA LEU A 122 11.12 -5.57 13.84
C LEU A 122 11.55 -4.12 13.71
N TYR A 123 10.63 -3.28 13.26
CA TYR A 123 10.75 -1.83 13.23
C TYR A 123 9.59 -1.24 14.01
N THR A 124 9.82 -0.20 14.81
CA THR A 124 8.77 0.50 15.56
C THR A 124 8.91 2.00 15.40
N MET A 125 7.79 2.71 15.35
CA MET A 125 7.77 4.16 15.30
C MET A 125 6.55 4.72 16.04
N PRO A 126 6.62 5.97 16.52
CA PRO A 126 5.46 6.63 17.13
C PRO A 126 4.29 6.73 16.16
N PHE A 127 3.09 6.35 16.60
CA PHE A 127 1.85 6.46 15.84
C PHE A 127 0.97 7.59 16.36
N THR A 128 0.65 7.57 17.66
CA THR A 128 -0.15 8.60 18.33
C THR A 128 0.65 9.21 19.46
N ARG A 129 0.82 10.54 19.43
CA ARG A 129 1.38 11.33 20.52
C ARG A 129 0.28 12.24 21.09
N PRO A 130 -0.28 11.92 22.27
CA PRO A 130 -1.29 12.76 22.88
C PRO A 130 -0.69 14.13 23.25
N PRO A 131 -1.42 15.24 23.04
CA PRO A 131 -0.91 16.60 23.27
C PRO A 131 -0.77 16.93 24.76
N SER A 132 -1.35 16.13 25.66
CA SER A 132 -1.25 16.34 27.10
C SER A 132 -1.27 15.01 27.86
N PRO A 133 -0.50 14.88 28.96
CA PRO A 133 -0.54 13.70 29.82
C PRO A 133 -1.98 13.45 30.30
N GLY A 134 -2.54 12.27 29.99
CA GLY A 134 -3.90 11.87 30.40
C GLY A 134 -5.01 12.02 29.36
N SER A 135 -4.72 12.48 28.13
CA SER A 135 -5.73 12.68 27.06
C SER A 135 -5.95 11.47 26.15
N ALA A 136 -4.94 10.61 25.99
CA ALA A 136 -4.97 9.28 25.40
C ALA A 136 -3.66 8.57 25.77
N GLU A 137 -3.57 7.25 25.59
CA GLU A 137 -2.28 6.56 25.68
C GLU A 137 -1.45 6.79 24.42
N ALA A 138 -0.14 6.98 24.59
CA ALA A 138 0.77 7.01 23.44
C ALA A 138 0.82 5.62 22.81
N GLN A 139 0.80 5.58 21.48
CA GLN A 139 0.81 4.34 20.72
C GLN A 139 1.95 4.32 19.72
N ASP A 140 2.49 3.13 19.51
CA ASP A 140 3.53 2.86 18.54
C ASP A 140 3.00 1.92 17.46
N MET A 141 3.31 2.22 16.22
CA MET A 141 3.15 1.28 15.13
C MET A 141 4.43 0.47 15.02
N TRP A 142 4.29 -0.84 14.99
CA TRP A 142 5.40 -1.74 14.70
C TRP A 142 5.16 -2.49 13.39
N GLN A 143 6.24 -2.85 12.75
CA GLN A 143 6.29 -3.64 11.53
C GLN A 143 7.26 -4.79 11.76
N PHE A 144 6.77 -6.02 11.63
CA PHE A 144 7.56 -7.22 11.69
C PHE A 144 7.58 -7.89 10.32
N SER A 145 8.77 -8.07 9.75
CA SER A 145 8.94 -8.72 8.45
C SER A 145 9.79 -9.97 8.56
N PHE A 146 9.35 -11.05 7.93
CA PHE A 146 10.03 -12.35 7.98
C PHE A 146 9.75 -13.20 6.73
N PRO A 147 10.63 -14.14 6.38
CA PRO A 147 10.43 -15.05 5.27
C PRO A 147 9.35 -16.10 5.59
N MET A 148 8.46 -16.33 4.64
CA MET A 148 7.37 -17.29 4.73
C MET A 148 6.94 -17.74 3.33
N ASP A 149 6.50 -18.99 3.21
CA ASP A 149 5.93 -19.53 1.99
C ASP A 149 4.62 -18.83 1.60
N GLU A 150 4.36 -18.68 0.30
CA GLU A 150 3.19 -17.94 -0.19
C GLU A 150 1.87 -18.58 0.24
N GLU A 151 1.77 -19.92 0.23
CA GLU A 151 0.55 -20.63 0.58
C GLU A 151 0.21 -20.41 2.07
N LEU A 152 1.22 -20.46 2.94
CA LEU A 152 1.05 -20.16 4.37
C LEU A 152 0.75 -18.69 4.63
N ALA A 153 1.40 -17.78 3.88
CA ALA A 153 1.12 -16.34 3.98
C ALA A 153 -0.33 -16.04 3.62
N MET A 154 -0.85 -16.66 2.55
CA MET A 154 -2.25 -16.53 2.14
C MET A 154 -3.24 -17.05 3.20
N GLN A 155 -2.89 -18.11 3.93
CA GLN A 155 -3.73 -18.63 5.01
C GLN A 155 -3.83 -17.66 6.20
N LEU A 156 -2.79 -16.89 6.46
CA LEU A 156 -2.74 -15.90 7.54
C LEU A 156 -3.26 -14.52 7.14
N GLN A 157 -3.54 -14.30 5.85
CA GLN A 157 -3.99 -13.01 5.35
C GLN A 157 -5.30 -12.58 6.02
N GLY A 158 -5.27 -11.46 6.74
CA GLY A 158 -6.43 -10.97 7.49
C GLY A 158 -6.78 -11.77 8.77
N ASP A 159 -5.99 -12.79 9.15
CA ASP A 159 -6.12 -13.48 10.44
C ASP A 159 -5.18 -12.87 11.49
N GLY A 160 -5.65 -11.80 12.15
CA GLY A 160 -4.87 -11.12 13.19
C GLY A 160 -4.46 -12.01 14.36
N VAL A 161 -5.24 -13.04 14.70
CA VAL A 161 -4.93 -13.98 15.78
C VAL A 161 -3.80 -14.92 15.35
N GLY A 162 -3.91 -15.50 14.15
CA GLY A 162 -2.86 -16.35 13.57
C GLY A 162 -1.55 -15.59 13.38
N LEU A 163 -1.62 -14.36 12.85
CA LEU A 163 -0.46 -13.49 12.68
C LEU A 163 0.21 -13.19 14.03
N LYS A 164 -0.55 -12.82 15.05
CA LYS A 164 -0.02 -12.57 16.40
C LYS A 164 0.72 -13.79 16.94
N ALA A 165 0.11 -14.98 16.85
CA ALA A 165 0.72 -16.22 17.34
C ALA A 165 2.04 -16.54 16.61
N GLU A 166 2.10 -16.32 15.29
CA GLU A 166 3.32 -16.55 14.51
C GLU A 166 4.43 -15.55 14.86
N VAL A 167 4.10 -14.26 15.02
CA VAL A 167 5.06 -13.23 15.43
C VAL A 167 5.61 -13.49 16.84
N GLU A 168 4.74 -13.84 17.80
CA GLU A 168 5.15 -14.22 19.16
C GLU A 168 6.02 -15.47 19.18
N ARG A 169 5.69 -16.49 18.38
CA ARG A 169 6.49 -17.71 18.26
C ARG A 169 7.90 -17.40 17.76
N ARG A 170 8.02 -16.53 16.76
CA ARG A 170 9.28 -16.10 16.14
C ARG A 170 10.14 -15.22 17.04
N CYS A 171 9.52 -14.41 17.88
CA CYS A 171 10.22 -13.49 18.77
C CYS A 171 10.40 -14.04 20.19
N ARG A 172 10.12 -15.33 20.44
CA ARG A 172 10.15 -15.92 21.79
C ARG A 172 11.46 -15.69 22.53
N ASP A 173 12.57 -15.81 21.81
CA ASP A 173 13.92 -15.73 22.38
C ASP A 173 14.56 -14.35 22.18
N TRP A 174 13.78 -13.36 21.70
CA TRP A 174 14.26 -12.00 21.54
C TRP A 174 14.31 -11.28 22.88
N HIS A 175 15.19 -10.28 22.97
CA HIS A 175 15.36 -9.50 24.19
C HIS A 175 14.07 -8.74 24.56
N GLU A 176 13.86 -8.50 25.86
CA GLU A 176 12.86 -7.53 26.29
C GLU A 176 13.21 -6.12 25.74
N PRO A 177 12.21 -5.28 25.46
CA PRO A 177 10.77 -5.47 25.74
C PRO A 177 9.96 -6.07 24.57
N VAL A 178 10.61 -6.65 23.53
CA VAL A 178 9.90 -7.08 22.31
C VAL A 178 8.83 -8.14 22.58
N PRO A 179 9.13 -9.27 23.28
CA PRO A 179 8.11 -10.28 23.54
C PRO A 179 6.93 -9.74 24.37
N SER A 180 7.19 -8.80 25.28
CA SER A 180 6.14 -8.16 26.08
C SER A 180 5.24 -7.25 25.24
N MET A 181 5.83 -6.41 24.38
CA MET A 181 5.07 -5.57 23.44
C MET A 181 4.16 -6.40 22.53
N LEU A 182 4.68 -7.49 21.97
CA LEU A 182 3.93 -8.37 21.08
C LEU A 182 2.75 -9.02 21.82
N ARG A 183 2.97 -9.53 23.03
CA ARG A 183 1.91 -10.11 23.88
C ARG A 183 0.80 -9.12 24.20
N GLU A 184 1.15 -7.88 24.48
CA GLU A 184 0.19 -6.82 24.81
C GLU A 184 -0.52 -6.23 23.59
N THR A 185 -0.01 -6.44 22.37
CA THR A 185 -0.65 -5.93 21.15
C THR A 185 -1.98 -6.65 20.90
N PRO A 186 -3.12 -5.95 20.84
CA PRO A 186 -4.41 -6.56 20.53
C PRO A 186 -4.42 -7.21 19.12
N ALA A 187 -5.06 -8.36 18.97
CA ALA A 187 -5.08 -9.08 17.69
C ALA A 187 -5.86 -8.33 16.59
N ASP A 188 -6.87 -7.54 16.96
CA ASP A 188 -7.63 -6.66 16.07
C ASP A 188 -6.84 -5.41 15.64
N ALA A 189 -5.74 -5.11 16.33
CA ALA A 189 -4.78 -4.08 15.97
C ALA A 189 -3.62 -4.64 15.12
N ILE A 190 -3.65 -5.91 14.71
CA ILE A 190 -2.64 -6.58 13.89
C ILE A 190 -3.20 -6.86 12.49
N ILE A 191 -2.43 -6.51 11.45
CA ILE A 191 -2.76 -6.73 10.04
C ILE A 191 -1.56 -7.28 9.28
N GLY A 192 -1.81 -8.09 8.24
CA GLY A 192 -0.80 -8.72 7.39
C GLY A 192 -1.42 -9.26 6.11
#